data_AF-A0A926QWX6-F1
#
_entry.id   AF-A0A926QWX6-F1
#
_cell.length_a   1.000
_cell.length_b   1.000
_cell.length_c   1.000
_cell.angle_alpha   90.00
_cell.angle_beta   90.00
_cell.angle_gamma   90.00
#
_symmetry.space_group_name_H-M   'P 1'
#
loop_
_entity.id
_entity.type
_entity.pdbx_description
1 polymer ?
#
loop_
_entity_poly.entity_id
_entity_poly.type
_entity_poly.pdbx_seq_one_letter_code
_entity_poly.pdbx_strand_id
1 'polypeptide(L)'
;MVEMSPVQAREFWKALMDNASSLITDAHTLLSARSYGRARSLTVLAQEELGKALWIYDAFQDAWNQEDETSRTVDALAQHGRSHTKKYLQAIVFGDELDEFWGDYSAMPDLGSDYAAWEEAHRKRQEEAAVAAGEANLAKQRGFYVDRDTNGALLSPTAIPTGTTAEDLQTAARVIEMLLIRDHTRMKSNAVTPYDSTHQQQFRLLPVSHPEDWAAASETLNPGAEEDGQ
;
A
#
# COMPACT_ATOMS: atom_id res chain seq x y z
N MET A 1 -9.52 14.40 18.32
CA MET A 1 -9.82 12.96 18.39
C MET A 1 -10.81 12.64 17.29
N VAL A 2 -10.64 11.52 16.60
CA VAL A 2 -11.63 11.00 15.63
C VAL A 2 -12.22 9.75 16.27
N GLU A 3 -13.42 9.90 16.83
CA GLU A 3 -14.19 8.79 17.39
C GLU A 3 -15.09 8.20 16.31
N MET A 4 -15.19 6.88 16.25
CA MET A 4 -16.06 6.17 15.31
C MET A 4 -16.54 4.85 15.92
N SER A 5 -17.72 4.40 15.52
CA SER A 5 -18.19 3.05 15.82
C SER A 5 -17.46 2.01 14.96
N PRO A 6 -17.45 0.72 15.36
CA PRO A 6 -16.86 -0.35 14.56
C PRO A 6 -17.44 -0.45 13.14
N VAL A 7 -18.74 -0.21 12.96
CA VAL A 7 -19.38 -0.15 11.64
C VAL A 7 -18.84 1.00 10.79
N GLN A 8 -18.78 2.22 11.36
CA GLN A 8 -18.22 3.39 10.66
C GLN A 8 -16.74 3.20 10.31
N ALA A 9 -15.98 2.61 11.23
CA ALA A 9 -14.58 2.26 11.00
C ALA A 9 -14.43 1.27 9.84
N ARG A 10 -15.30 0.26 9.76
CA ARG A 10 -15.28 -0.74 8.69
C ARG A 10 -15.58 -0.12 7.34
N GLU A 11 -16.63 0.70 7.24
CA GLU A 11 -16.97 1.44 6.01
C GLU A 11 -15.81 2.34 5.56
N PHE A 12 -15.21 3.08 6.50
CA PHE A 12 -14.09 3.96 6.19
C PHE A 12 -12.86 3.16 5.75
N TRP A 13 -12.52 2.07 6.44
CA TRP A 13 -11.42 1.20 6.06
C TRP A 13 -11.61 0.63 4.64
N LYS A 14 -12.80 0.14 4.31
CA LYS A 14 -13.09 -0.38 2.96
C LYS A 14 -12.97 0.71 1.88
N ALA A 15 -13.42 1.93 2.17
CA ALA A 15 -13.27 3.05 1.25
C ALA A 15 -11.80 3.42 1.02
N LEU A 16 -10.96 3.37 2.07
CA LEU A 16 -9.51 3.59 1.94
C LEU A 16 -8.86 2.50 1.08
N MET A 17 -9.20 1.22 1.29
CA MET A 17 -8.65 0.11 0.52
C MET A 17 -9.12 0.13 -0.95
N ASP A 18 -10.36 0.54 -1.20
CA ASP A 18 -10.87 0.71 -2.56
C ASP A 18 -10.17 1.85 -3.29
N ASN A 19 -9.95 2.99 -2.63
CA ASN A 19 -9.20 4.11 -3.19
C ASN A 19 -7.72 3.74 -3.43
N ALA A 20 -7.07 3.09 -2.46
CA ALA A 20 -5.67 2.66 -2.59
C ALA A 20 -5.48 1.72 -3.78
N SER A 21 -6.31 0.70 -3.92
CA SER A 21 -6.23 -0.23 -5.06
C SER A 21 -6.59 0.42 -6.40
N SER A 22 -7.53 1.38 -6.43
CA SER A 22 -7.82 2.15 -7.65
C SER A 22 -6.65 3.03 -8.07
N LEU A 23 -5.99 3.70 -7.12
CA LEU A 23 -4.78 4.49 -7.37
C LEU A 23 -3.63 3.66 -7.96
N ILE A 24 -3.48 2.40 -7.55
CA ILE A 24 -2.51 1.47 -8.16
C ILE A 24 -2.88 1.16 -9.61
N THR A 25 -4.14 0.90 -9.92
CA THR A 25 -4.59 0.66 -11.31
C THR A 25 -4.37 1.89 -12.20
N ASP A 26 -4.69 3.08 -11.69
CA ASP A 26 -4.46 4.33 -12.41
C ASP A 26 -2.97 4.58 -12.62
N ALA A 27 -2.14 4.35 -11.60
CA ALA A 27 -0.70 4.45 -11.69
C ALA A 27 -0.13 3.49 -12.75
N HIS A 28 -0.63 2.25 -12.80
CA HIS A 28 -0.24 1.26 -13.80
C HIS A 28 -0.60 1.70 -15.23
N THR A 29 -1.80 2.27 -15.41
CA THR A 29 -2.22 2.84 -16.70
C THR A 29 -1.29 3.97 -17.14
N LEU A 30 -0.94 4.87 -16.22
CA LEU A 30 -0.02 5.98 -16.49
C LEU A 30 1.41 5.52 -16.76
N LEU A 31 1.86 4.46 -16.10
CA LEU A 31 3.16 3.83 -16.33
C LEU A 31 3.25 3.29 -17.76
N SER A 32 2.22 2.57 -18.22
CA SER A 32 2.09 2.08 -19.61
C SER A 32 2.09 3.22 -20.63
N ALA A 33 1.50 4.36 -20.29
CA ALA A 33 1.53 5.59 -21.09
C ALA A 33 2.85 6.39 -20.96
N ARG A 34 3.86 5.86 -20.27
CA ARG A 34 5.17 6.52 -20.02
C ARG A 34 5.07 7.85 -19.26
N SER A 35 4.00 8.03 -18.48
CA SER A 35 3.80 9.18 -17.60
C SER A 35 4.38 8.88 -16.21
N TYR A 36 5.69 8.63 -16.17
CA TYR A 36 6.40 8.09 -15.00
C TYR A 36 6.24 8.95 -13.74
N GLY A 37 6.36 10.27 -13.88
CA GLY A 37 6.15 11.20 -12.78
C GLY A 37 4.80 11.03 -12.11
N ARG A 38 3.72 10.97 -12.89
CA ARG A 38 2.36 10.82 -12.36
C ARG A 38 2.11 9.43 -11.80
N ALA A 39 2.60 8.39 -12.47
CA ALA A 39 2.50 7.01 -11.98
C ALA A 39 3.14 6.86 -10.60
N ARG A 40 4.35 7.42 -10.42
CA ARG A 40 5.04 7.45 -9.12
C ARG A 40 4.25 8.23 -8.07
N SER A 41 3.69 9.39 -8.42
CA SER A 41 2.89 10.17 -7.48
C SER A 41 1.61 9.45 -7.02
N LEU A 42 0.91 8.77 -7.93
CA LEU A 42 -0.27 7.96 -7.58
C LEU A 42 0.11 6.76 -6.71
N THR A 43 1.26 6.14 -6.96
CA THR A 43 1.81 5.06 -6.12
C THR A 43 2.01 5.55 -4.67
N VAL A 44 2.63 6.73 -4.49
CA VAL A 44 2.82 7.32 -3.16
C VAL A 44 1.48 7.63 -2.49
N LEU A 45 0.50 8.15 -3.24
CA LEU A 45 -0.85 8.40 -2.71
C LEU A 45 -1.53 7.10 -2.27
N ALA A 46 -1.40 6.01 -3.01
CA ALA A 46 -1.95 4.71 -2.63
C ALA A 46 -1.36 4.22 -1.30
N GLN A 47 -0.05 4.38 -1.10
CA GLN A 47 0.62 4.06 0.17
C GLN A 47 0.17 4.99 1.32
N GLU A 48 -0.12 6.27 1.05
CA GLU A 48 -0.70 7.16 2.07
C GLU A 48 -2.13 6.74 2.47
N GLU A 49 -2.94 6.24 1.54
CA GLU A 49 -4.26 5.70 1.83
C GLU A 49 -4.16 4.42 2.68
N LEU A 50 -3.23 3.53 2.33
CA LEU A 50 -2.88 2.35 3.11
C LEU A 50 -2.45 2.72 4.54
N GLY A 51 -1.62 3.75 4.71
CA GLY A 51 -1.19 4.22 6.03
C GLY A 51 -2.37 4.60 6.95
N LYS A 52 -3.39 5.26 6.41
CA LYS A 52 -4.63 5.53 7.16
C LYS A 52 -5.40 4.24 7.45
N ALA A 53 -5.47 3.34 6.48
CA ALA A 53 -6.18 2.07 6.64
C ALA A 53 -5.56 1.24 7.77
N LEU A 54 -4.24 1.22 7.88
CA LEU A 54 -3.50 0.54 8.96
C LEU A 54 -3.87 1.08 10.34
N TRP A 55 -3.97 2.40 10.51
CA TRP A 55 -4.38 2.99 11.80
C TRP A 55 -5.82 2.61 12.20
N ILE A 56 -6.74 2.52 11.25
CA ILE A 56 -8.10 2.06 11.53
C ILE A 56 -8.09 0.57 11.85
N TYR A 57 -7.36 -0.21 11.06
CA TYR A 57 -7.28 -1.66 11.21
C TYR A 57 -6.74 -2.04 12.59
N ASP A 58 -5.64 -1.42 13.02
CA ASP A 58 -5.04 -1.63 14.33
C ASP A 58 -6.03 -1.36 15.48
N ALA A 59 -6.81 -0.29 15.37
CA ALA A 59 -7.78 0.09 16.41
C ALA A 59 -9.03 -0.81 16.47
N PHE A 60 -9.45 -1.41 15.34
CA PHE A 60 -10.78 -2.04 15.22
C PHE A 60 -10.80 -3.51 14.81
N GLN A 61 -9.67 -4.12 14.39
CA GLN A 61 -9.67 -5.50 13.88
C GLN A 61 -10.31 -6.51 14.85
N ASP A 62 -10.07 -6.36 16.16
CA ASP A 62 -10.66 -7.23 17.17
C ASP A 62 -12.15 -6.95 17.38
N ALA A 63 -12.56 -5.68 17.29
CA ALA A 63 -13.96 -5.28 17.43
C ALA A 63 -14.81 -5.90 16.31
N TRP A 64 -14.29 -5.88 15.09
CA TRP A 64 -14.92 -6.48 13.91
C TRP A 64 -15.06 -8.00 13.99
N ASN A 65 -14.26 -8.66 14.84
CA ASN A 65 -14.36 -10.11 15.05
C ASN A 65 -15.52 -10.50 15.98
N GLN A 66 -15.90 -9.64 16.93
CA GLN A 66 -16.68 -10.00 18.12
C GLN A 66 -18.07 -9.34 18.20
N GLU A 67 -18.57 -8.74 17.12
CA GLU A 67 -19.81 -7.92 17.17
C GLU A 67 -19.75 -6.83 18.25
N ASP A 68 -18.55 -6.33 18.56
CA ASP A 68 -18.36 -5.21 19.46
C ASP A 68 -18.87 -3.94 18.75
N GLU A 69 -19.75 -3.20 19.42
CA GLU A 69 -20.32 -1.94 18.94
C GLU A 69 -19.72 -0.72 19.65
N THR A 70 -18.75 -0.94 20.55
CA THR A 70 -18.13 0.13 21.34
C THR A 70 -17.32 1.05 20.44
N SER A 71 -17.68 2.34 20.45
CA SER A 71 -16.91 3.37 19.76
C SER A 71 -15.49 3.45 20.30
N ARG A 72 -14.53 3.67 19.40
CA ARG A 72 -13.11 3.86 19.75
C ARG A 72 -12.57 5.12 19.10
N THR A 73 -11.57 5.71 19.76
CA THR A 73 -10.83 6.83 19.22
C THR A 73 -9.62 6.34 18.44
N VAL A 74 -9.43 6.83 17.22
CA VAL A 74 -8.22 6.59 16.43
C VAL A 74 -7.32 7.82 16.53
N ASP A 75 -6.48 7.85 17.57
CA ASP A 75 -5.62 9.02 17.84
C ASP A 75 -4.64 9.31 16.72
N ALA A 76 -4.08 8.27 16.10
CA ALA A 76 -3.17 8.42 14.96
C ALA A 76 -3.83 9.18 13.79
N LEU A 77 -5.11 8.95 13.50
CA LEU A 77 -5.83 9.71 12.47
C LEU A 77 -5.97 11.19 12.86
N ALA A 78 -6.28 11.49 14.12
CA ALA A 78 -6.41 12.87 14.59
C ALA A 78 -5.08 13.63 14.55
N GLN A 79 -3.99 12.97 14.94
CA GLN A 79 -2.66 13.58 15.06
C GLN A 79 -1.91 13.62 13.71
N HIS A 80 -2.09 12.61 12.87
CA HIS A 80 -1.25 12.37 11.70
C HIS A 80 -2.02 12.25 10.39
N GLY A 81 -3.36 12.25 10.40
CA GLY A 81 -4.18 12.13 9.18
C GLY A 81 -3.90 13.17 8.09
N ARG A 82 -3.42 14.36 8.48
CA ARG A 82 -3.02 15.43 7.54
C ARG A 82 -1.54 15.39 7.15
N SER A 83 -0.73 14.54 7.79
CA SER A 83 0.69 14.42 7.50
C SER A 83 0.94 13.34 6.45
N HIS A 84 1.26 13.77 5.23
CA HIS A 84 1.63 12.89 4.12
C HIS A 84 2.77 11.94 4.51
N THR A 85 3.84 12.49 5.09
CA THR A 85 5.01 11.72 5.53
C THR A 85 4.66 10.67 6.57
N LYS A 86 3.81 10.98 7.57
CA LYS A 86 3.44 10.00 8.60
C LYS A 86 2.56 8.88 8.06
N LYS A 87 1.61 9.19 7.17
CA LYS A 87 0.81 8.17 6.49
C LYS A 87 1.70 7.24 5.65
N TYR A 88 2.60 7.81 4.87
CA TYR A 88 3.52 7.03 4.04
C TYR A 88 4.46 6.15 4.87
N LEU A 89 5.05 6.73 5.93
CA LEU A 89 5.91 6.01 6.87
C LEU A 89 5.21 4.77 7.44
N GLN A 90 3.94 4.90 7.84
CA GLN A 90 3.15 3.78 8.35
C GLN A 90 3.08 2.61 7.34
N ALA A 91 2.88 2.92 6.05
CA ALA A 91 2.81 1.92 5.00
C ALA A 91 4.19 1.27 4.70
N ILE A 92 5.27 2.04 4.78
CA ILE A 92 6.63 1.50 4.59
C ILE A 92 7.00 0.55 5.72
N VAL A 93 6.82 0.97 6.97
CA VAL A 93 7.13 0.10 8.13
C VAL A 93 6.30 -1.18 8.11
N PHE A 94 5.03 -1.10 7.69
CA PHE A 94 4.22 -2.30 7.48
C PHE A 94 4.73 -3.19 6.33
N GLY A 95 5.26 -2.58 5.27
CA GLY A 95 5.86 -3.27 4.13
C GLY A 95 7.18 -3.97 4.44
N ASP A 96 7.84 -3.69 5.57
CA ASP A 96 9.06 -4.42 5.98
C ASP A 96 8.81 -5.92 6.17
N GLU A 97 7.56 -6.32 6.43
CA GLU A 97 7.15 -7.72 6.59
C GLU A 97 6.86 -8.42 5.25
N LEU A 98 7.00 -7.72 4.11
CA LEU A 98 6.54 -8.21 2.80
C LEU A 98 7.25 -9.49 2.36
N ASP A 99 8.58 -9.53 2.41
CA ASP A 99 9.35 -10.69 1.95
C ASP A 99 9.01 -11.93 2.79
N GLU A 100 9.03 -11.80 4.12
CA GLU A 100 8.62 -12.86 5.05
C GLU A 100 7.18 -13.32 4.79
N PHE A 101 6.26 -12.38 4.58
CA PHE A 101 4.86 -12.68 4.30
C PHE A 101 4.69 -13.55 3.05
N TRP A 102 5.52 -13.34 2.02
CA TRP A 102 5.53 -14.14 0.81
C TRP A 102 6.49 -15.35 0.86
N GLY A 103 7.05 -15.65 2.04
CA GLY A 103 7.91 -16.81 2.27
C GLY A 103 9.35 -16.65 1.80
N ASP A 104 9.79 -15.43 1.48
CA ASP A 104 11.19 -15.12 1.22
C ASP A 104 11.90 -14.74 2.52
N TYR A 105 12.69 -15.68 3.04
CA TYR A 105 13.50 -15.51 4.24
C TYR A 105 14.97 -15.20 3.95
N SER A 106 15.33 -14.99 2.68
CA SER A 106 16.73 -14.82 2.25
C SER A 106 17.37 -13.52 2.75
N ALA A 107 16.55 -12.50 2.97
CA ALA A 107 16.98 -11.17 3.42
C ALA A 107 16.82 -10.95 4.94
N MET A 108 16.40 -11.97 5.71
CA MET A 108 16.22 -11.82 7.15
C MET A 108 17.55 -11.43 7.82
N PRO A 109 17.65 -10.22 8.40
CA PRO A 109 18.86 -9.84 9.10
C PRO A 109 19.05 -10.79 10.28
N ASP A 110 20.30 -11.24 10.48
CA ASP A 110 20.71 -11.94 11.70
C ASP A 110 20.66 -10.94 12.87
N LEU A 111 19.44 -10.68 13.34
CA LEU A 111 19.19 -9.92 14.55
C LEU A 111 19.61 -10.85 15.67
N GLY A 112 20.88 -10.72 16.09
CA GLY A 112 21.42 -11.47 17.22
C GLY A 112 20.44 -11.46 18.40
N SER A 113 20.48 -12.49 19.24
CA SER A 113 19.47 -12.76 20.28
C SER A 113 19.36 -11.71 21.40
N ASP A 114 20.02 -10.56 21.29
CA ASP A 114 20.04 -9.51 22.31
C ASP A 114 19.01 -8.41 21.98
N TYR A 115 18.19 -8.07 22.98
CA TYR A 115 17.16 -7.04 22.92
C TYR A 115 17.73 -5.68 22.51
N ALA A 116 18.93 -5.33 22.97
CA ALA A 116 19.57 -4.06 22.63
C ALA A 116 19.92 -3.95 21.13
N ALA A 117 20.34 -5.06 20.51
CA ALA A 117 20.62 -5.11 19.08
C ALA A 117 19.35 -4.99 18.25
N TRP A 118 18.25 -5.61 18.71
CA TRP A 118 16.93 -5.48 18.09
C TRP A 118 16.40 -4.04 18.14
N GLU A 119 16.51 -3.38 19.30
CA GLU A 119 16.02 -2.01 19.50
C GLU A 119 16.80 -0.99 18.65
N GLU A 120 18.13 -1.15 18.55
CA GLU A 120 18.98 -0.34 17.67
C GLU A 120 18.60 -0.53 16.19
N ALA A 121 18.45 -1.77 15.75
CA ALA A 121 18.06 -2.08 14.37
C ALA A 121 16.66 -1.57 14.03
N HIS A 122 15.74 -1.59 15.00
CA HIS A 122 14.40 -1.03 14.83
C HIS A 122 14.43 0.49 14.73
N ARG A 123 15.19 1.17 15.60
CA ARG A 123 15.35 2.63 15.56
C ARG A 123 15.95 3.09 14.23
N LYS A 124 17.03 2.45 13.79
CA LYS A 124 17.69 2.76 12.51
C LYS A 124 16.71 2.64 11.33
N ARG A 125 15.90 1.58 11.29
CA ARG A 125 14.88 1.40 10.26
C ARG A 125 13.83 2.51 10.28
N GLN A 126 13.36 2.94 11.46
CA GLN A 126 12.43 4.07 11.54
C GLN A 126 13.03 5.37 11.01
N GLU A 127 14.32 5.63 11.26
CA GLU A 127 15.02 6.81 10.75
C GLU A 127 15.15 6.77 9.22
N GLU A 128 15.55 5.63 8.66
CA GLU A 128 15.64 5.41 7.21
C GLU A 128 14.28 5.57 6.53
N ALA A 129 13.23 4.97 7.10
CA ALA A 129 11.88 5.08 6.58
C ALA A 129 11.34 6.52 6.67
N ALA A 130 11.74 7.30 7.68
CA ALA A 130 11.37 8.71 7.79
C ALA A 130 12.01 9.58 6.68
N VAL A 131 13.27 9.30 6.34
CA VAL A 131 13.95 9.94 5.19
C VAL A 131 13.24 9.58 3.89
N ALA A 132 12.99 8.28 3.66
CA ALA A 132 12.28 7.79 2.48
C ALA A 132 10.88 8.43 2.34
N ALA A 133 10.16 8.61 3.45
CA ALA A 133 8.85 9.27 3.44
C ALA A 133 8.93 10.76 3.07
N GLY A 134 10.02 11.45 3.43
CA GLY A 134 10.29 12.82 2.99
C GLY A 134 10.53 12.88 1.48
N GLU A 135 11.37 11.99 0.96
CA GLU A 135 11.68 11.90 -0.46
C GLU A 135 10.46 11.52 -1.31
N ALA A 136 9.65 10.57 -0.83
CA ALA A 136 8.40 10.16 -1.46
C ALA A 136 7.41 11.33 -1.55
N ASN A 137 7.28 12.14 -0.50
CA ASN A 137 6.43 13.32 -0.53
C ASN A 137 6.88 14.35 -1.57
N LEU A 138 8.19 14.58 -1.71
CA LEU A 138 8.75 15.44 -2.77
C LEU A 138 8.55 14.82 -4.16
N ALA A 139 8.78 13.51 -4.31
CA ALA A 139 8.54 12.78 -5.56
C ALA A 139 7.08 12.90 -6.02
N LYS A 140 6.14 12.76 -5.08
CA LYS A 140 4.71 12.96 -5.32
C LYS A 140 4.40 14.35 -5.87
N GLN A 141 4.98 15.41 -5.30
CA GLN A 141 4.78 16.77 -5.81
C GLN A 141 5.34 16.95 -7.22
N ARG A 142 6.55 16.44 -7.49
CA ARG A 142 7.22 16.54 -8.80
C ARG A 142 6.44 15.86 -9.93
N GLY A 143 5.62 14.85 -9.63
CA GLY A 143 4.78 14.21 -10.65
C GLY A 143 3.50 14.97 -11.03
N PHE A 144 3.15 16.06 -10.33
CA PHE A 144 1.96 16.86 -10.64
C PHE A 144 2.25 18.32 -10.96
N TYR A 145 3.30 18.90 -10.38
CA TYR A 145 3.58 20.33 -10.50
C TYR A 145 4.83 20.59 -11.33
N VAL A 146 4.79 21.66 -12.13
CA VAL A 146 5.97 22.27 -12.71
C VAL A 146 6.59 23.19 -11.67
N ASP A 147 7.89 23.08 -11.46
CA ASP A 147 8.62 23.84 -10.44
C ASP A 147 9.97 24.34 -10.98
N ARG A 148 10.75 25.02 -10.14
CA ARG A 148 12.12 25.43 -10.44
C ARG A 148 13.08 24.92 -9.37
N ASP A 149 14.21 24.40 -9.80
CA ASP A 149 15.28 24.04 -8.86
C ASP A 149 16.00 25.29 -8.31
N THR A 150 16.96 25.08 -7.42
CA THR A 150 17.75 26.15 -6.79
C THR A 150 18.60 26.95 -7.79
N ASN A 151 18.89 26.40 -8.96
CA ASN A 151 19.62 27.06 -10.04
C ASN A 151 18.66 27.76 -11.04
N GLY A 152 17.36 27.67 -10.80
CA GLY A 152 16.31 28.24 -11.62
C GLY A 152 15.92 27.40 -12.84
N ALA A 153 16.41 26.16 -12.96
CA ALA A 153 16.04 25.24 -14.03
C ALA A 153 14.61 24.71 -13.85
N LEU A 154 13.87 24.55 -14.94
CA LEU A 154 12.49 24.06 -14.91
C LEU A 154 12.46 22.55 -14.63
N LEU A 155 11.67 22.16 -13.64
CA LEU A 155 11.33 20.78 -13.32
C LEU A 155 9.90 20.52 -13.83
N SER A 156 9.71 19.45 -14.61
CA SER A 156 8.41 19.09 -15.16
C SER A 156 8.08 17.62 -14.87
N PRO A 157 6.81 17.29 -14.57
CA PRO A 157 6.35 15.90 -14.47
C PRO A 157 6.67 15.05 -15.71
N THR A 158 6.73 15.67 -16.89
CA THR A 158 7.02 14.99 -18.16
C THR A 158 8.50 14.75 -18.40
N ALA A 159 9.37 15.36 -17.61
CA ALA A 159 10.83 15.19 -17.69
C ALA A 159 11.37 14.14 -16.71
N ILE A 160 10.50 13.54 -15.89
CA ILE A 160 10.88 12.52 -14.92
C ILE A 160 11.20 11.21 -15.68
N PRO A 161 12.42 10.65 -15.53
CA PRO A 161 12.77 9.38 -16.16
C PRO A 161 12.04 8.21 -15.48
N THR A 162 11.99 7.05 -16.14
CA THR A 162 11.39 5.82 -15.61
C THR A 162 11.85 5.50 -14.19
N GLY A 163 13.17 5.51 -13.94
CA GLY A 163 13.73 5.13 -12.64
C GLY A 163 13.22 3.76 -12.18
N THR A 164 12.85 3.67 -10.90
CA THR A 164 12.30 2.48 -10.23
C THR A 164 10.77 2.46 -10.21
N THR A 165 10.10 3.24 -11.07
CA THR A 165 8.65 3.47 -10.93
C THR A 165 7.82 2.19 -11.07
N ALA A 166 8.29 1.21 -11.86
CA ALA A 166 7.58 -0.06 -12.04
C ALA A 166 7.72 -0.95 -10.79
N GLU A 167 8.93 -1.04 -10.25
CA GLU A 167 9.26 -1.81 -9.06
C GLU A 167 8.59 -1.22 -7.81
N ASP A 168 8.61 0.10 -7.65
CA ASP A 168 7.94 0.82 -6.57
C ASP A 168 6.41 0.57 -6.62
N LEU A 169 5.83 0.60 -7.82
CA LEU A 169 4.40 0.36 -8.04
C LEU A 169 4.01 -1.09 -7.70
N GLN A 170 4.80 -2.06 -8.16
CA GLN A 170 4.57 -3.47 -7.84
C GLN A 170 4.68 -3.73 -6.34
N THR A 171 5.70 -3.16 -5.70
CA THR A 171 5.90 -3.27 -4.24
C THR A 171 4.69 -2.69 -3.51
N ALA A 172 4.26 -1.47 -3.85
CA ALA A 172 3.08 -0.86 -3.25
C ALA A 172 1.81 -1.71 -3.43
N ALA A 173 1.60 -2.29 -4.62
CA ALA A 173 0.48 -3.19 -4.88
C ALA A 173 0.50 -4.42 -3.97
N ARG A 174 1.67 -5.07 -3.82
CA ARG A 174 1.84 -6.24 -2.94
C ARG A 174 1.64 -5.92 -1.46
N VAL A 175 2.09 -4.76 -0.99
CA VAL A 175 1.88 -4.35 0.42
C VAL A 175 0.40 -4.06 0.69
N ILE A 176 -0.33 -3.43 -0.24
CA ILE A 176 -1.78 -3.23 -0.11
C ILE A 176 -2.50 -4.60 -0.11
N GLU A 177 -2.09 -5.50 -0.99
CA GLU A 177 -2.62 -6.87 -1.04
C GLU A 177 -2.37 -7.64 0.26
N MET A 178 -1.18 -7.50 0.86
CA MET A 178 -0.86 -8.11 2.15
C MET A 178 -1.89 -7.76 3.24
N LEU A 179 -2.32 -6.49 3.34
CA LEU A 179 -3.35 -6.10 4.30
C LEU A 179 -4.72 -6.70 3.96
N LEU A 180 -5.09 -6.78 2.67
CA LEU A 180 -6.32 -7.44 2.24
C LEU A 180 -6.32 -8.93 2.59
N ILE A 181 -5.20 -9.63 2.37
CA ILE A 181 -5.05 -11.04 2.74
C ILE A 181 -5.13 -11.21 4.26
N ARG A 182 -4.48 -10.34 5.04
CA ARG A 182 -4.60 -10.36 6.51
C ARG A 182 -6.07 -10.21 6.95
N ASP A 183 -6.83 -9.30 6.34
CA ASP A 183 -8.25 -9.15 6.62
C ASP A 183 -9.08 -10.36 6.22
N HIS A 184 -8.81 -10.96 5.05
CA HIS A 184 -9.46 -12.20 4.64
C HIS A 184 -9.18 -13.36 5.61
N THR A 185 -7.94 -13.48 6.09
CA THR A 185 -7.54 -14.49 7.09
C THR A 185 -8.23 -14.25 8.42
N ARG A 186 -8.28 -12.98 8.89
CA ARG A 186 -9.01 -12.57 10.09
C ARG A 186 -10.47 -13.02 10.01
N MET A 187 -11.17 -12.65 8.94
CA MET A 187 -12.59 -12.98 8.76
C MET A 187 -12.84 -14.49 8.73
N LYS A 188 -11.96 -15.28 8.10
CA LYS A 188 -12.12 -16.74 7.99
C LYS A 188 -11.82 -17.48 9.29
N SER A 189 -10.87 -16.97 10.07
CA SER A 189 -10.30 -17.71 11.21
C SER A 189 -10.85 -17.25 12.56
N ASN A 190 -11.18 -15.97 12.69
CA ASN A 190 -11.39 -15.32 13.98
C ASN A 190 -12.74 -14.63 14.12
N ALA A 191 -13.41 -14.27 13.02
CA ALA A 191 -14.64 -13.49 13.08
C ALA A 191 -15.86 -14.39 13.29
N VAL A 192 -16.72 -14.01 14.24
CA VAL A 192 -18.06 -14.59 14.38
C VAL A 192 -19.10 -13.89 13.49
N THR A 193 -18.71 -12.75 12.90
CA THR A 193 -19.52 -11.94 11.99
C THR A 193 -19.58 -12.53 10.58
N PRO A 194 -20.63 -12.22 9.79
CA PRO A 194 -20.71 -12.62 8.39
C PRO A 194 -19.53 -12.11 7.55
N TYR A 195 -19.11 -12.91 6.57
CA TYR A 195 -17.98 -12.56 5.69
C TYR A 195 -18.29 -11.33 4.82
N ASP A 196 -17.59 -10.23 5.04
CA ASP A 196 -17.81 -8.94 4.37
C ASP A 196 -16.68 -8.60 3.37
N SER A 197 -16.49 -9.51 2.42
CA SER A 197 -15.47 -9.54 1.37
C SER A 197 -14.92 -8.20 0.85
N THR A 198 -13.60 -8.19 0.63
CA THR A 198 -12.82 -7.23 -0.17
C THR A 198 -12.14 -7.86 -1.40
N HIS A 199 -12.67 -8.97 -1.91
CA HIS A 199 -12.06 -9.69 -3.04
C HIS A 199 -11.96 -8.84 -4.30
N GLN A 200 -12.88 -7.90 -4.53
CA GLN A 200 -12.80 -7.01 -5.69
C GLN A 200 -11.55 -6.12 -5.64
N GLN A 201 -11.21 -5.59 -4.47
CA GLN A 201 -10.01 -4.79 -4.27
C GLN A 201 -8.75 -5.64 -4.47
N GLN A 202 -8.73 -6.86 -3.94
CA GLN A 202 -7.58 -7.77 -4.11
C GLN A 202 -7.40 -8.15 -5.59
N PHE A 203 -8.48 -8.57 -6.26
CA PHE A 203 -8.43 -8.97 -7.66
C PHE A 203 -7.95 -7.84 -8.58
N ARG A 204 -8.32 -6.59 -8.27
CA ARG A 204 -7.86 -5.39 -8.98
C ARG A 204 -6.33 -5.22 -8.93
N LEU A 205 -5.67 -5.69 -7.88
CA LEU A 205 -4.22 -5.57 -7.69
C LEU A 205 -3.42 -6.63 -8.44
N LEU A 206 -3.98 -7.82 -8.66
CA LEU A 206 -3.26 -8.98 -9.20
C LEU A 206 -2.45 -8.71 -10.48
N PRO A 207 -2.94 -7.95 -11.49
CA PRO A 207 -2.16 -7.63 -12.68
C PRO A 207 -0.86 -6.85 -12.39
N VAL A 208 -0.80 -6.17 -11.24
CA VAL A 208 0.31 -5.32 -10.83
C VAL A 208 1.15 -6.01 -9.75
N SER A 209 0.54 -6.67 -8.76
CA SER A 209 1.26 -7.36 -7.68
C SER A 209 1.91 -8.66 -8.16
N HIS A 210 1.25 -9.40 -9.04
CA HIS A 210 1.67 -10.71 -9.56
C HIS A 210 1.55 -10.78 -11.10
N PRO A 211 2.28 -9.93 -11.85
CA PRO A 211 2.08 -9.79 -13.30
C PRO A 211 2.34 -11.08 -14.08
N GLU A 212 3.33 -11.89 -13.67
CA GLU A 212 3.66 -13.16 -14.33
C GLU A 212 2.57 -14.22 -14.09
N ASP A 213 2.17 -14.41 -12.83
CA ASP A 213 1.09 -15.35 -12.47
C ASP A 213 -0.24 -14.94 -13.13
N TRP A 214 -0.51 -13.64 -13.18
CA TRP A 214 -1.70 -13.09 -13.82
C TRP A 214 -1.71 -13.33 -15.33
N ALA A 215 -0.58 -13.14 -16.01
CA ALA A 215 -0.45 -13.41 -17.43
C ALA A 215 -0.70 -14.90 -17.73
N ALA A 216 -0.04 -15.79 -16.98
CA ALA A 216 -0.21 -17.24 -17.12
C ALA A 216 -1.67 -17.68 -16.88
N ALA A 217 -2.32 -17.15 -15.85
CA ALA A 217 -3.73 -17.44 -15.57
C ALA A 217 -4.65 -16.91 -16.69
N SER A 218 -4.39 -15.72 -17.21
CA SER A 218 -5.19 -15.11 -18.28
C SER A 218 -5.11 -15.89 -19.60
N GLU A 219 -3.93 -16.45 -19.92
CA GLU A 219 -3.75 -17.33 -21.07
C GLU A 219 -4.55 -18.63 -20.94
N THR A 220 -4.57 -19.24 -19.74
CA THR A 220 -5.36 -20.46 -19.49
C THR A 220 -6.89 -20.24 -19.55
N LEU A 221 -7.35 -19.01 -19.26
CA LEU A 221 -8.77 -18.64 -19.27
C LEU A 221 -9.26 -18.19 -20.67
N ASN A 222 -8.35 -17.88 -21.60
CA ASN A 222 -8.66 -17.50 -22.99
C ASN A 222 -7.92 -18.40 -24.00
N PRO A 223 -8.23 -19.71 -24.10
CA PRO A 223 -7.55 -20.62 -25.02
C PRO A 223 -7.87 -20.41 -26.52
N GLY A 224 -8.60 -19.35 -26.91
CA GLY A 224 -9.29 -19.26 -28.21
C GLY A 224 -8.96 -18.05 -29.10
N ALA A 225 -7.80 -17.39 -28.95
CA ALA A 225 -7.44 -16.28 -29.83
C ALA A 225 -6.53 -16.67 -31.02
N GLU A 226 -6.07 -17.93 -31.11
CA GLU A 226 -5.15 -18.39 -32.18
C GLU A 226 -5.73 -19.41 -33.17
N GLU A 227 -7.00 -19.82 -33.08
CA GLU A 227 -7.58 -20.83 -34.01
C GLU A 227 -8.55 -20.34 -35.09
N ASP A 228 -8.91 -19.05 -35.17
CA ASP A 228 -9.77 -18.53 -36.25
C ASP A 228 -8.95 -17.87 -37.38
N GLY A 229 -8.02 -18.62 -37.96
CA GLY A 229 -7.09 -18.12 -38.97
C GLY A 229 -6.45 -19.16 -39.90
N GLN A 230 -7.18 -20.20 -40.31
CA GLN A 230 -6.84 -21.03 -41.49
C GLN A 230 -8.08 -21.42 -42.29
#